data_AF-A0A7S3GPK5-F1
#
_entry.id   AF-A0A7S3GPK5-F1
#
_cell.length_a   1.000
_cell.length_b   1.000
_cell.length_c   1.000
_cell.angle_alpha   90.00
_cell.angle_beta   90.00
_cell.angle_gamma   90.00
#
_symmetry.space_group_name_H-M   'P 1'
#
loop_
_entity.id
_entity.type
_entity.pdbx_description
1 polymer ?
#
loop_
_entity_poly.entity_id
_entity_poly.type
_entity_poly.pdbx_seq_one_letter_code
_entity_poly.pdbx_strand_id
1 'polypeptide(L)'
;YNDLYVPFFFLLFNLFDLIGRVTAGAIAPLFTVNTVWIASAARLVFFPLFLFCNIADSQLPVLFKSDAFPILFMILMAFSNGYVASLCMMMGAGSVPPKDAPVAGTIMVFSLTCGLCMGACLSFIVVLISQGSVA
;
A
#
# COMPACT_ATOMS: atom_id res chain seq x y z
N TYR A 1 -27.65 3.05 2.45
CA TYR A 1 -27.11 2.31 1.28
C TYR A 1 -25.67 2.69 0.91
N ASN A 2 -25.10 3.79 1.45
CA ASN A 2 -23.69 4.16 1.25
C ASN A 2 -22.72 3.52 2.27
N ASP A 3 -23.21 2.85 3.32
CA ASP A 3 -22.37 2.29 4.39
C ASP A 3 -21.62 1.00 3.97
N LEU A 4 -21.98 0.40 2.84
CA LEU A 4 -21.34 -0.81 2.33
C LEU A 4 -20.06 -0.53 1.54
N TYR A 5 -19.86 0.71 1.08
CA TYR A 5 -18.76 1.05 0.19
C TYR A 5 -17.39 0.95 0.88
N VAL A 6 -17.29 1.45 2.11
CA VAL A 6 -16.08 1.38 2.93
C VAL A 6 -15.68 -0.07 3.23
N PRO A 7 -16.55 -0.93 3.81
CA PRO A 7 -16.21 -2.33 4.06
C PRO A 7 -15.94 -3.13 2.77
N PHE A 8 -16.59 -2.80 1.65
CA PHE A 8 -16.27 -3.40 0.36
C PHE A 8 -14.84 -3.08 -0.09
N PHE A 9 -14.40 -1.82 0.02
CA PHE A 9 -13.03 -1.41 -0.27
C PHE A 9 -12.01 -2.10 0.64
N PHE A 10 -12.31 -2.22 1.94
CA PHE A 10 -11.47 -2.97 2.89
C PHE A 10 -11.35 -4.45 2.51
N LEU A 11 -12.46 -5.09 2.15
CA LEU A 11 -12.47 -6.49 1.73
C LEU A 11 -11.66 -6.68 0.45
N LEU A 12 -11.85 -5.80 -0.53
CA LEU A 12 -11.11 -5.81 -1.78
C LEU A 12 -9.61 -5.67 -1.53
N PHE A 13 -9.19 -4.69 -0.71
CA PHE A 13 -7.79 -4.49 -0.36
C PHE A 13 -7.19 -5.74 0.29
N ASN A 14 -7.85 -6.32 1.30
CA ASN A 14 -7.32 -7.49 2.00
C ASN A 14 -7.28 -8.74 1.10
N LEU A 15 -8.28 -8.93 0.24
CA LEU A 15 -8.34 -10.06 -0.68
C LEU A 15 -7.19 -10.01 -1.70
N PHE A 16 -6.99 -8.85 -2.33
CA PHE A 16 -5.92 -8.69 -3.32
C PHE A 16 -4.53 -8.63 -2.70
N ASP A 17 -4.38 -8.09 -1.49
CA ASP A 17 -3.13 -8.16 -0.72
C ASP A 17 -2.76 -9.63 -0.43
N LEU A 18 -3.73 -10.45 0.02
CA LEU A 18 -3.51 -11.88 0.24
C LEU A 18 -3.10 -12.59 -1.06
N ILE A 19 -3.80 -12.35 -2.17
CA ILE A 19 -3.45 -12.92 -3.48
C ILE A 19 -2.02 -12.52 -3.86
N GLY A 20 -1.64 -11.25 -3.67
CA GLY A 20 -0.28 -10.77 -3.92
C GLY A 20 0.77 -11.50 -3.07
N ARG A 21 0.50 -11.72 -1.78
CA ARG A 21 1.41 -12.45 -0.88
C ARG A 21 1.57 -13.91 -1.27
N VAL A 22 0.47 -14.60 -1.58
CA VAL A 22 0.49 -16.00 -2.04
C VAL A 22 1.27 -16.10 -3.34
N THR A 23 1.06 -15.16 -4.26
CA THR A 23 1.79 -15.09 -5.53
C THR A 23 3.28 -14.90 -5.33
N ALA A 24 3.70 -14.07 -4.35
CA ALA A 24 5.12 -13.88 -4.02
C ALA A 24 5.79 -15.14 -3.45
N GLY A 25 5.03 -15.98 -2.73
CA GLY A 25 5.53 -17.26 -2.21
C GLY A 25 5.48 -18.40 -3.24
N ALA A 26 4.53 -18.37 -4.18
CA ALA A 26 4.31 -19.45 -5.15
C ALA A 26 5.10 -19.28 -6.46
N ILE A 27 5.36 -18.03 -6.88
CA ILE A 27 6.07 -17.72 -8.13
C ILE A 27 7.48 -17.23 -7.81
N ALA A 28 8.45 -17.60 -8.67
CA ALA A 28 9.81 -17.07 -8.58
C ALA A 28 9.78 -15.52 -8.51
N PRO A 29 10.64 -14.90 -7.69
CA PRO A 29 10.62 -13.46 -7.48
C PRO A 29 10.84 -12.71 -8.80
N LEU A 30 9.83 -11.96 -9.23
CA LEU A 30 9.90 -11.13 -10.45
C LEU A 30 10.83 -9.92 -10.27
N PHE A 31 11.06 -9.51 -9.02
CA PHE A 31 11.93 -8.39 -8.67
C PHE A 31 13.20 -8.85 -7.96
N THR A 32 14.33 -8.20 -8.24
CA THR A 32 15.60 -8.40 -7.52
C THR A 32 15.70 -7.44 -6.33
N VAL A 33 16.54 -7.75 -5.34
CA VAL A 33 16.82 -6.91 -4.15
C VAL A 33 17.05 -5.42 -4.51
N ASN A 34 17.74 -5.15 -5.63
CA ASN A 34 18.03 -3.80 -6.12
C ASN A 34 16.86 -3.09 -6.82
N THR A 35 15.76 -3.78 -7.10
CA THR A 35 14.59 -3.23 -7.82
C THR A 35 13.37 -3.12 -6.91
N VAL A 36 13.32 -3.90 -5.84
CA VAL A 36 12.22 -3.92 -4.87
C VAL A 36 11.99 -2.54 -4.23
N TRP A 37 13.04 -1.75 -3.96
CA TRP A 37 12.88 -0.39 -3.45
C TRP A 37 12.26 0.56 -4.46
N ILE A 38 12.55 0.40 -5.76
CA ILE A 38 11.95 1.20 -6.85
C ILE A 38 10.46 0.86 -6.96
N ALA A 39 10.12 -0.42 -6.94
CA ALA A 39 8.73 -0.87 -6.91
C ALA A 39 7.99 -0.35 -5.66
N SER A 40 8.70 -0.24 -4.53
CA SER A 40 8.17 0.38 -3.32
C SER A 40 7.89 1.87 -3.50
N ALA A 41 8.85 2.63 -4.04
CA ALA A 41 8.72 4.07 -4.27
C ALA A 41 7.65 4.40 -5.34
N ALA A 42 7.53 3.58 -6.39
CA ALA A 42 6.50 3.73 -7.41
C ALA A 42 5.08 3.68 -6.83
N ARG A 43 4.87 3.01 -5.69
CA ARG A 43 3.56 2.99 -5.01
C ARG A 43 3.13 4.36 -4.49
N LEU A 44 4.05 5.29 -4.26
CA LEU A 44 3.71 6.66 -3.89
C LEU A 44 2.93 7.39 -4.99
N VAL A 45 3.00 6.95 -6.25
CA VAL A 45 2.22 7.53 -7.35
C VAL A 45 0.73 7.22 -7.21
N PHE A 46 0.35 6.12 -6.52
CA PHE A 46 -1.06 5.82 -6.28
C PHE A 46 -1.71 6.83 -5.32
N PHE A 47 -0.98 7.41 -4.37
CA PHE A 47 -1.50 8.41 -3.43
C PHE A 47 -2.13 9.65 -4.11
N PRO A 48 -1.41 10.40 -4.97
CA PRO A 48 -2.01 11.51 -5.71
C PRO A 48 -3.08 11.02 -6.68
N LEU A 49 -2.93 9.82 -7.28
CA LEU A 49 -3.96 9.24 -8.15
C LEU A 49 -5.30 9.03 -7.41
N PHE A 50 -5.27 8.54 -6.17
CA PHE A 50 -6.45 8.41 -5.32
C PHE A 50 -7.01 9.78 -4.93
N LEU A 51 -6.16 10.77 -4.70
CA LEU A 51 -6.58 12.14 -4.36
C LEU A 51 -7.31 12.84 -5.53
N PHE A 52 -6.98 12.49 -6.77
CA PHE A 52 -7.67 12.98 -7.98
C PHE A 52 -8.91 12.16 -8.36
N CYS A 53 -9.22 11.08 -7.64
CA CYS A 53 -10.47 10.34 -7.82
C CYS A 53 -11.64 11.10 -7.18
N ASN A 54 -12.86 10.82 -7.62
CA ASN A 54 -14.09 11.51 -7.19
C ASN A 54 -14.41 11.25 -5.69
N ILE A 55 -13.82 12.07 -4.81
CA ILE A 55 -14.14 12.09 -3.37
C ILE A 55 -15.22 13.14 -3.15
N ALA A 56 -16.36 12.75 -2.57
CA ALA A 56 -17.39 13.68 -2.15
C ALA A 56 -16.80 14.72 -1.18
N ASP A 57 -17.07 16.01 -1.41
CA ASP A 57 -16.56 17.18 -0.66
C ASP A 57 -15.07 17.56 -0.86
N SER A 58 -14.37 17.03 -1.87
CA SER A 58 -13.01 17.50 -2.19
C SER A 58 -12.99 18.74 -3.11
N GLN A 59 -12.16 19.73 -2.78
CA GLN A 59 -11.98 20.96 -3.59
C GLN A 59 -11.11 20.76 -4.85
N LEU A 60 -10.67 19.52 -5.13
CA LEU A 60 -9.80 19.17 -6.24
C LEU A 60 -10.60 18.80 -7.51
N PRO A 61 -10.07 19.09 -8.72
CA PRO A 61 -10.76 18.79 -9.97
C PRO A 61 -10.91 17.27 -10.15
N VAL A 62 -12.15 16.80 -10.18
CA VAL A 62 -12.50 15.39 -10.42
C VAL A 62 -12.16 15.03 -11.87
N LEU A 63 -11.01 14.38 -12.08
CA LEU A 63 -10.58 13.95 -13.42
C LEU A 63 -11.28 12.66 -13.88
N PHE A 64 -11.67 11.80 -12.94
CA PHE A 64 -12.29 10.50 -13.18
C PHE A 64 -13.68 10.44 -12.54
N LYS A 65 -14.74 10.67 -13.34
CA LYS A 65 -16.15 10.64 -12.88
C LYS A 65 -16.70 9.24 -12.62
N SER A 66 -15.98 8.18 -12.99
CA SER A 66 -16.46 6.79 -12.86
C SER A 66 -15.87 6.11 -11.63
N ASP A 67 -16.72 5.47 -10.84
CA ASP A 67 -16.36 4.69 -9.64
C ASP A 67 -15.48 3.47 -9.94
N ALA A 68 -15.32 3.09 -11.23
CA ALA A 68 -14.47 1.99 -11.65
C ALA A 68 -12.97 2.27 -11.49
N PHE A 69 -12.54 3.53 -11.63
CA PHE A 69 -11.13 3.92 -11.52
C PHE A 69 -10.54 3.73 -10.10
N PRO A 70 -11.17 4.24 -9.03
CA PRO A 70 -10.66 4.01 -7.67
C PRO A 70 -10.65 2.53 -7.29
N ILE A 71 -11.62 1.74 -7.75
CA ILE A 71 -11.64 0.28 -7.55
C ILE A 71 -10.44 -0.36 -8.25
N LEU A 72 -10.16 -0.02 -9.51
CA LEU A 72 -9.03 -0.56 -10.26
C LEU A 72 -7.68 -0.20 -9.60
N PHE A 73 -7.51 1.06 -9.21
CA PHE A 73 -6.29 1.50 -8.52
C PHE A 73 -6.13 0.81 -7.16
N MET A 74 -7.22 0.59 -6.43
CA MET A 74 -7.18 -0.15 -5.16
C MET A 74 -6.72 -1.60 -5.36
N ILE A 75 -7.24 -2.28 -6.39
CA ILE A 75 -6.82 -3.65 -6.72
C ILE A 75 -5.33 -3.70 -7.04
N LEU A 76 -4.84 -2.80 -7.91
CA LEU A 76 -3.43 -2.74 -8.30
C LEU A 76 -2.51 -2.40 -7.12
N MET A 77 -2.91 -1.43 -6.29
CA MET A 77 -2.17 -1.04 -5.09
C MET A 77 -2.13 -2.18 -4.07
N ALA A 78 -3.25 -2.84 -3.80
CA ALA A 78 -3.34 -3.94 -2.85
C ALA A 78 -2.50 -5.14 -3.29
N PHE A 79 -2.63 -5.56 -4.55
CA PHE A 79 -1.85 -6.67 -5.09
C PHE A 79 -0.34 -6.37 -5.07
N SER A 80 0.06 -5.18 -5.54
CA SER A 80 1.47 -4.78 -5.49
C SER A 80 2.00 -4.64 -4.07
N ASN A 81 1.17 -4.22 -3.11
CA ASN A 81 1.54 -4.16 -1.70
C ASN A 81 1.84 -5.54 -1.13
N GLY A 82 0.93 -6.50 -1.32
CA GLY A 82 1.11 -7.87 -0.85
C GLY A 82 2.33 -8.55 -1.48
N TYR A 83 2.53 -8.34 -2.79
CA TYR A 83 3.64 -8.93 -3.53
C TYR A 83 5.00 -8.36 -3.08
N VAL A 84 5.15 -7.04 -3.09
CA VAL A 84 6.42 -6.36 -2.75
C VAL A 84 6.76 -6.51 -1.27
N ALA A 85 5.77 -6.43 -0.36
CA ALA A 85 6.01 -6.60 1.07
C ALA A 85 6.52 -8.00 1.42
N SER A 86 5.92 -9.05 0.83
CA SER A 86 6.39 -10.42 1.01
C SER A 86 7.80 -10.62 0.46
N LEU A 87 8.08 -10.12 -0.75
CA LEU A 87 9.43 -10.18 -1.32
C LEU A 87 10.47 -9.45 -0.48
N CYS A 88 10.15 -8.26 0.03
CA CYS A 88 11.00 -7.52 0.95
C CYS A 88 11.37 -8.36 2.17
N MET A 89 10.38 -8.97 2.83
CA MET A 89 10.59 -9.81 4.02
C MET A 89 11.43 -11.05 3.72
N MET A 90 11.12 -11.76 2.62
CA MET A 90 11.85 -12.97 2.22
C MET A 90 13.30 -12.65 1.84
N MET A 91 13.52 -11.63 1.02
CA MET A 91 14.86 -11.23 0.57
C MET A 91 15.68 -10.60 1.70
N GLY A 92 15.07 -9.79 2.55
CA GLY A 92 15.75 -9.14 3.66
C GLY A 92 16.24 -10.16 4.70
N ALA A 93 15.40 -11.12 5.08
CA ALA A 93 15.83 -12.21 5.96
C ALA A 93 16.85 -13.14 5.29
N GLY A 94 16.73 -13.37 3.98
CA GLY A 94 17.65 -14.21 3.20
C GLY A 94 19.01 -13.56 2.89
N SER A 95 19.15 -12.24 3.05
CA SER A 95 20.41 -11.51 2.81
C SER A 95 21.37 -11.57 4.00
N VAL A 96 20.96 -12.19 5.10
CA VAL A 96 21.67 -12.22 6.38
C VAL A 96 21.97 -13.68 6.75
N PRO A 97 23.09 -14.00 7.42
CA PRO A 97 23.36 -15.36 7.89
C PRO A 97 22.19 -15.94 8.71
N PRO A 98 21.91 -17.26 8.65
CA PRO A 98 20.76 -17.87 9.33
C PRO A 98 20.71 -17.63 10.84
N LYS A 99 21.87 -17.47 11.47
CA LYS A 99 22.01 -17.14 12.89
C LYS A 99 21.47 -15.75 13.26
N ASP A 100 21.54 -14.79 12.34
CA ASP A 100 21.17 -13.39 12.56
C ASP A 100 19.83 -13.04 11.88
N ALA A 101 19.26 -13.96 11.09
CA ALA A 101 17.96 -13.81 10.42
C ALA A 101 16.79 -13.44 11.38
N PRO A 102 16.69 -14.00 12.60
CA PRO A 102 15.64 -13.59 13.54
C PRO A 102 15.75 -12.12 13.96
N VAL A 103 16.97 -11.65 14.20
CA VAL A 103 17.26 -10.24 14.58
C VAL A 103 16.96 -9.31 13.41
N ALA A 104 17.37 -9.69 12.20
CA ALA A 104 17.05 -8.95 10.98
C ALA A 104 15.52 -8.82 10.79
N GLY A 105 14.78 -9.92 10.98
CA GLY A 105 13.32 -9.91 10.93
C GLY A 105 12.69 -8.94 11.94
N THR A 106 13.20 -8.89 13.17
CA THR A 106 12.73 -7.92 14.19
C THR A 106 12.97 -6.47 13.75
N ILE A 107 14.14 -6.15 13.21
CA ILE A 107 14.46 -4.80 12.71
C ILE A 107 13.54 -4.41 11.56
N MET A 108 13.26 -5.34 10.64
CA MET A 108 12.36 -5.10 9.51
C MET A 108 10.93 -4.81 9.97
N VAL A 109 10.39 -5.58 10.91
CA VAL A 109 9.04 -5.35 11.47
C VAL A 109 8.98 -4.03 12.22
N PHE A 110 10.02 -3.67 12.95
CA PHE A 110 10.12 -2.38 13.62
C PHE A 110 10.08 -1.23 12.61
N SER A 111 10.90 -1.28 11.55
CA SER A 111 10.88 -0.26 10.48
C SER A 111 9.53 -0.17 9.78
N LEU A 112 8.85 -1.30 9.53
CA LEU A 112 7.50 -1.30 8.96
C LEU A 112 6.50 -0.62 9.90
N THR A 113 6.56 -0.90 11.19
CA THR A 113 5.66 -0.31 12.19
C THR A 113 5.87 1.19 12.32
N CYS A 114 7.14 1.65 12.33
CA CYS A 114 7.48 3.06 12.27
C CYS A 114 6.92 3.72 11.00
N GLY A 115 7.02 3.07 9.84
CA GLY A 115 6.44 3.54 8.58
C GLY A 115 4.92 3.66 8.64
N LEU A 116 4.23 2.69 9.22
CA LEU A 116 2.78 2.72 9.43
C LEU A 116 2.37 3.87 10.37
N CYS A 117 3.13 4.09 11.46
CA CYS A 117 2.90 5.20 12.38
C CYS A 117 3.06 6.55 11.67
N MET A 118 4.17 6.74 10.96
CA MET A 118 4.41 7.96 10.19
C MET A 118 3.34 8.17 9.11
N GLY A 119 2.91 7.12 8.42
CA GLY A 119 1.82 7.15 7.46
C GLY A 119 0.49 7.60 8.08
N ALA A 120 0.16 7.09 9.28
CA ALA A 120 -1.03 7.51 10.01
C ALA A 120 -0.98 9.01 10.39
N CYS A 121 0.18 9.52 10.81
CA CYS A 121 0.37 10.95 11.06
C CYS A 121 0.21 11.78 9.78
N LEU A 122 0.80 11.34 8.66
CA LEU A 122 0.69 12.03 7.37
C LEU A 122 -0.74 12.05 6.83
N SER A 123 -1.55 11.03 7.11
CA SER A 123 -2.97 11.00 6.71
C SER A 123 -3.74 12.22 7.24
N PHE A 124 -3.49 12.67 8.46
CA PHE A 124 -4.11 13.89 9.00
C PHE A 124 -3.73 15.13 8.18
N ILE A 125 -2.48 15.23 7.74
CA ILE A 125 -2.01 16.34 6.90
C ILE A 125 -2.68 16.29 5.52
N VAL A 126 -2.81 15.11 4.92
CA VAL A 126 -3.50 14.95 3.63
C VAL A 126 -4.97 15.35 3.75
N VAL A 127 -5.66 14.93 4.81
CA VAL A 127 -7.04 15.33 5.08
C VAL A 127 -7.14 16.84 5.23
N LEU A 128 -6.25 17.47 6.02
CA LEU A 128 -6.18 18.93 6.17
C LEU A 128 -6.03 19.66 4.83
N ILE A 129 -5.14 19.18 3.96
CA ILE A 129 -4.92 19.78 2.63
C ILE A 129 -6.14 19.57 1.73
N SER A 130 -6.80 18.42 1.81
CA SER A 130 -7.93 18.07 0.92
C SER A 130 -9.26 18.73 1.30
N GLN A 131 -9.50 18.96 2.59
CA GLN A 131 -10.77 19.45 3.15
C GLN A 131 -10.67 20.90 3.67
N GLY A 132 -9.47 21.44 3.85
CA GLY A 132 -9.24 22.82 4.31
C GLY A 132 -9.66 23.11 5.76
N SER A 133 -10.31 22.17 6.46
CA SER A 133 -10.74 22.30 7.85
C SER A 133 -10.85 20.93 8.53
N VAL A 134 -10.23 20.79 9.70
CA VAL A 134 -10.51 19.69 10.66
C VAL A 134 -11.71 20.14 11.51
N ALA A 135 -12.91 19.75 11.09
CA ALA A 135 -14.11 19.84 11.91
C ALA A 135 -14.58 18.42 12.26
#